data_AF-A0AAW8JHV6-F1
#
_entry.id   AF-A0AAW8JHV6-F1
#
_cell.length_a   1.000
_cell.length_b   1.000
_cell.length_c   1.000
_cell.angle_alpha   90.00
_cell.angle_beta   90.00
_cell.angle_gamma   90.00
#
_symmetry.space_group_name_H-M   'P 1'
#
loop_
_entity.id
_entity.type
_entity.pdbx_description
1 polymer ?
#
loop_
_entity_poly.entity_id
_entity_poly.type
_entity_poly.pdbx_seq_one_letter_code
_entity_poly.pdbx_strand_id
1 'polypeptide(L)'
;MKNIIFYLLVGTLATACIDFNTIPTIDDKNFLLNKNGGIVRNCDGDILTKGWPGTQAFWEKNNLPKGTTEFSCVDGKAYLKGEEPK
;
A
#
# COMPACT_ATOMS: atom_id res chain seq x y z
N MET A 1 36.11 2.70 51.42
CA MET A 1 36.40 3.73 50.40
C MET A 1 36.74 3.06 49.07
N LYS A 2 35.84 3.17 48.10
CA LYS A 2 36.00 3.29 46.64
C LYS A 2 34.86 2.56 45.95
N ASN A 3 33.83 3.36 45.68
CA ASN A 3 32.77 3.07 44.74
C ASN A 3 33.40 2.90 43.35
N ILE A 4 33.14 1.78 42.68
CA ILE A 4 33.41 1.64 41.25
C ILE A 4 32.06 1.66 40.55
N ILE A 5 31.74 2.86 40.06
CA ILE A 5 30.59 3.16 39.21
C ILE A 5 30.86 2.49 37.86
N PHE A 6 30.08 1.45 37.55
CA PHE A 6 30.07 0.83 36.23
C PHE A 6 29.34 1.76 35.27
N TYR A 7 30.07 2.35 34.33
CA TYR A 7 29.54 3.29 33.35
C TYR A 7 28.49 2.61 32.46
N LEU A 8 27.29 3.20 32.49
CA LEU A 8 26.19 2.98 31.54
C LEU A 8 26.70 3.19 30.10
N LEU A 9 26.86 2.11 29.36
CA LEU A 9 27.05 2.13 27.92
C LEU A 9 25.66 2.29 27.29
N VAL A 10 25.17 3.54 27.28
CA VAL A 10 23.96 3.91 26.53
C VAL A 10 24.33 3.84 25.06
N GLY A 11 24.13 2.67 24.45
CA GLY A 11 24.15 2.52 23.01
C GLY A 11 23.00 3.32 22.44
N THR A 12 23.30 4.52 21.94
CA THR A 12 22.35 5.29 21.14
C THR A 12 22.11 4.51 19.86
N LEU A 13 21.04 3.71 19.83
CA LEU A 13 20.43 3.31 18.58
C LEU A 13 20.03 4.61 17.91
N ALA A 14 20.83 5.06 16.94
CA ALA A 14 20.41 6.04 15.99
C ALA A 14 19.29 5.39 15.18
N THR A 15 18.06 5.45 15.67
CA THR A 15 16.87 5.37 14.84
C THR A 15 16.99 6.55 13.91
N ALA A 16 17.59 6.32 12.74
CA ALA A 16 17.35 7.18 11.60
C ALA A 16 15.84 7.10 11.38
N CYS A 17 15.11 8.11 11.86
CA CYS A 17 13.77 8.38 11.37
C CYS A 17 13.96 8.61 9.88
N ILE A 18 13.71 7.60 9.06
CA ILE A 18 13.53 7.80 7.63
C ILE A 18 12.30 8.68 7.56
N ASP A 19 12.54 9.97 7.41
CA ASP A 19 11.49 10.95 7.22
C ASP A 19 10.87 10.68 5.85
N PHE A 20 9.75 9.96 5.85
CA PHE A 20 8.94 9.70 4.67
C PHE A 20 8.25 10.99 4.14
N ASN A 21 8.63 12.19 4.60
CA ASN A 21 8.11 13.46 4.07
C ASN A 21 8.57 13.78 2.64
N THR A 22 9.44 12.98 2.02
CA THR A 22 9.66 13.05 0.57
C THR A 22 8.86 11.95 -0.13
N ILE A 23 7.54 11.97 0.03
CA ILE A 23 6.66 11.30 -0.94
C ILE A 23 6.85 12.12 -2.23
N PRO A 24 7.41 11.57 -3.32
CA PRO A 24 7.35 12.25 -4.60
C PRO A 24 5.88 12.59 -4.83
N THR A 25 5.57 13.80 -5.28
CA THR A 25 4.22 14.20 -5.68
C THR A 25 3.79 13.32 -6.87
N ILE A 26 3.38 12.11 -6.54
CA ILE A 26 2.72 11.16 -7.42
C ILE A 26 1.47 11.91 -7.85
N ASP A 27 1.37 12.24 -9.14
CA ASP A 27 0.22 12.94 -9.72
C ASP A 27 -1.03 12.05 -9.60
N ASP A 28 -1.65 12.10 -8.42
CA ASP A 28 -2.78 11.31 -7.95
C ASP A 28 -4.02 11.45 -8.84
N LYS A 29 -4.06 12.51 -9.66
CA LYS A 29 -5.12 12.77 -10.63
C LYS A 29 -5.30 11.62 -11.60
N ASN A 30 -4.21 10.94 -11.96
CA ASN A 30 -4.23 9.83 -12.91
C ASN A 30 -4.46 8.47 -12.24
N PHE A 31 -4.27 8.33 -10.92
CA PHE A 31 -4.46 7.05 -10.24
C PHE A 31 -5.89 6.87 -9.76
N LEU A 32 -6.33 5.61 -9.68
CA LEU A 32 -7.54 5.27 -8.94
C LEU A 32 -7.27 5.47 -7.45
N LEU A 33 -8.18 6.15 -6.78
CA LEU A 33 -8.15 6.39 -5.35
C LEU A 33 -9.34 5.69 -4.72
N ASN A 34 -9.12 5.04 -3.58
CA ASN A 34 -10.20 4.52 -2.76
C ASN A 34 -10.95 5.67 -2.06
N LYS A 35 -12.02 5.34 -1.33
CA LYS A 35 -12.85 6.33 -0.63
C LYS A 35 -12.11 7.20 0.40
N ASN A 36 -10.92 6.77 0.84
CA ASN A 36 -10.07 7.48 1.80
C ASN A 36 -8.94 8.26 1.10
N GLY A 37 -8.92 8.35 -0.23
CA GLY A 37 -7.87 9.02 -1.00
C GLY A 37 -6.59 8.19 -1.19
N GLY A 38 -6.58 6.92 -0.79
CA GLY A 38 -5.43 6.03 -0.96
C GLY A 38 -5.35 5.46 -2.37
N ILE A 39 -4.12 5.37 -2.93
CA ILE A 39 -3.86 4.78 -4.24
C ILE A 39 -4.27 3.30 -4.26
N VAL A 40 -5.11 2.92 -5.24
CA VAL A 40 -5.54 1.55 -5.46
C VAL A 40 -4.46 0.77 -6.22
N ARG A 41 -4.14 -0.43 -5.73
CA ARG A 41 -3.19 -1.36 -6.35
C ARG A 41 -3.88 -2.69 -6.68
N ASN A 42 -3.42 -3.37 -7.73
CA ASN A 42 -3.86 -4.74 -8.04
C ASN A 42 -3.29 -5.74 -7.01
N CYS A 43 -3.59 -7.03 -7.21
CA CYS A 43 -3.13 -8.10 -6.31
C CYS A 43 -1.62 -8.38 -6.37
N ASP A 44 -0.93 -7.86 -7.39
CA ASP A 44 0.52 -7.97 -7.57
C ASP A 44 1.26 -6.73 -7.01
N GLY A 45 0.53 -5.70 -6.56
CA GLY A 45 1.07 -4.45 -6.03
C GLY A 45 1.21 -3.31 -7.05
N ASP A 46 0.85 -3.51 -8.32
CA ASP A 46 0.90 -2.48 -9.35
C ASP A 46 -0.21 -1.45 -9.15
N ILE A 47 0.10 -0.19 -9.41
CA ILE A 47 -0.85 0.91 -9.29
C ILE A 47 -1.88 0.86 -10.42
N LEU A 48 -3.17 0.92 -10.07
CA LEU A 48 -4.24 1.02 -11.05
C LEU A 48 -4.46 2.49 -11.46
N THR A 49 -4.32 2.75 -12.76
CA THR A 49 -4.40 4.10 -13.35
C THR A 49 -5.77 4.30 -14.03
N LYS A 50 -6.39 5.46 -13.82
CA LYS A 50 -7.68 5.84 -14.45
C LYS A 50 -7.53 5.84 -15.97
N GLY A 51 -8.49 5.24 -16.67
CA GLY A 51 -8.53 5.21 -18.13
C GLY A 51 -7.44 4.37 -18.80
N TRP A 52 -6.55 3.75 -18.03
CA TRP A 52 -5.48 2.92 -18.60
C TRP A 52 -6.00 1.53 -18.99
N PRO A 53 -5.64 0.99 -20.17
CA PRO A 53 -6.14 -0.31 -20.63
C PRO A 53 -5.86 -1.46 -19.67
N GLY A 54 -4.71 -1.47 -18.99
CA GLY A 54 -4.40 -2.54 -18.02
C GLY A 54 -5.28 -2.50 -16.77
N THR A 55 -5.77 -1.33 -16.36
CA THR A 55 -6.77 -1.22 -15.28
C THR A 55 -8.12 -1.79 -15.71
N GLN A 56 -8.50 -1.54 -16.97
CA GLN A 56 -9.72 -2.15 -17.53
C GLN A 56 -9.58 -3.66 -17.62
N ALA A 57 -8.46 -4.17 -18.14
CA ALA A 57 -8.18 -5.59 -18.21
C ALA A 57 -8.14 -6.25 -16.82
N PHE A 58 -7.66 -5.53 -15.80
CA PHE A 58 -7.71 -6.00 -14.41
C PHE A 58 -9.16 -6.23 -13.95
N TRP A 59 -10.07 -5.29 -14.18
CA TRP A 59 -11.47 -5.48 -13.80
C TRP A 59 -12.11 -6.64 -14.57
N GLU A 60 -11.89 -6.72 -15.88
CA GLU A 60 -12.42 -7.78 -16.74
C GLU A 60 -11.91 -9.17 -16.32
N LYS A 61 -10.60 -9.33 -16.10
CA LYS A 61 -9.98 -10.60 -15.67
C LYS A 61 -10.55 -11.11 -14.34
N ASN A 62 -10.94 -10.18 -13.46
CA ASN A 62 -11.43 -10.50 -12.12
C ASN A 62 -12.96 -10.46 -12.01
N ASN A 63 -13.69 -10.28 -13.12
CA ASN A 63 -15.15 -10.11 -13.14
C ASN A 63 -15.65 -8.98 -12.22
N LEU A 64 -14.86 -7.91 -12.07
CA LEU A 64 -15.22 -6.75 -11.26
C LEU A 64 -15.95 -5.70 -12.12
N PRO A 65 -16.92 -4.97 -11.55
CA PRO A 65 -17.45 -3.78 -12.19
C PRO A 65 -16.35 -2.77 -12.54
N LYS A 66 -16.51 -2.09 -13.67
CA LYS A 66 -15.59 -1.00 -14.07
C LYS A 66 -15.61 0.09 -12.99
N GLY A 67 -14.44 0.54 -12.56
CA GLY A 67 -14.31 1.55 -11.51
C GLY A 67 -14.24 0.99 -10.09
N THR A 68 -14.24 -0.34 -9.92
CA THR A 68 -14.10 -0.95 -8.58
C THR A 68 -12.77 -0.56 -7.93
N THR A 69 -12.86 0.05 -6.75
CA THR A 69 -11.72 0.46 -5.91
C THR A 69 -11.63 -0.31 -4.59
N GLU A 70 -12.64 -1.11 -4.27
CA GLU A 70 -12.75 -1.87 -3.03
C GLU A 70 -12.91 -3.35 -3.37
N PHE A 71 -11.88 -4.13 -3.10
CA PHE A 71 -11.82 -5.56 -3.36
C PHE A 71 -10.82 -6.22 -2.40
N SER A 72 -10.86 -7.55 -2.31
CA SER A 72 -9.87 -8.35 -1.61
C SER A 72 -9.11 -9.22 -2.60
N CYS A 73 -7.84 -9.47 -2.32
CA CYS A 73 -6.99 -10.35 -3.11
C CYS A 73 -6.86 -11.70 -2.41
N VAL A 74 -7.23 -12.78 -3.10
CA VAL A 74 -7.06 -14.16 -2.67
C VAL A 74 -6.37 -14.91 -3.80
N ASP A 75 -5.20 -15.50 -3.52
CA ASP A 75 -4.39 -16.24 -4.49
C ASP A 75 -4.15 -15.51 -5.83
N GLY A 76 -3.90 -14.19 -5.75
CA GLY A 76 -3.64 -13.35 -6.93
C GLY A 76 -4.89 -12.96 -7.75
N LYS A 77 -6.09 -13.36 -7.31
CA LYS A 77 -7.36 -12.96 -7.90
C LYS A 77 -8.09 -11.96 -7.00
N ALA A 78 -8.67 -10.93 -7.62
CA ALA A 78 -9.45 -9.92 -6.93
C ALA A 78 -10.93 -10.31 -6.89
N TYR A 79 -11.57 -10.05 -5.74
CA TYR A 79 -12.98 -10.33 -5.49
C TYR A 79 -13.65 -9.12 -4.85
N LEU A 80 -14.94 -8.90 -5.13
CA LEU A 80 -15.71 -7.95 -4.34
C LEU A 80 -15.72 -8.40 -2.88
N LYS A 81 -15.72 -7.43 -1.97
CA LYS A 81 -15.73 -7.71 -0.53
C LYS A 81 -16.96 -8.54 -0.17
N GLY A 82 -16.74 -9.70 0.45
CA GLY A 82 -17.78 -10.66 0.81
C GLY A 82 -18.08 -11.71 -0.26
N GLU A 83 -17.47 -11.60 -1.45
CA GLU A 83 -17.55 -12.59 -2.52
C GLU A 83 -16.26 -13.43 -2.64
N GLU A 84 -15.33 -13.29 -1.69
CA GLU A 84 -14.14 -14.13 -1.62
C GLU A 84 -14.53 -15.60 -1.39
N PRO A 85 -13.76 -16.57 -1.93
CA PRO A 85 -13.91 -17.97 -1.57
C PRO A 85 -13.66 -18.15 -0.06
N LYS A 86 -14.45 -19.01 0.58
CA LYS A 86 -14.39 -19.34 2.01
C LYS A 86 -13.46 -20.51 2.29
#